data_AF-A0A212T6Q3-F1
#
_entry.id   AF-A0A212T6Q3-F1
#
_cell.length_a   1.000
_cell.length_b   1.000
_cell.length_c   1.000
_cell.angle_alpha   90.00
_cell.angle_beta   90.00
_cell.angle_gamma   90.00
#
_symmetry.space_group_name_H-M   'P 1'
#
loop_
_entity.id
_entity.type
_entity.pdbx_description
1 polymer ?
#
loop_
_entity_poly.entity_id
_entity_poly.type
_entity_poly.pdbx_seq_one_letter_code
_entity_poly.pdbx_strand_id
1 'polypeptide(L)'
;MRINTRHRRLPLQQNTAIQRLGWSALLVVGLLLSSLAPKAQNLTWLRANGTKMVDASGQEVVLRGFNVGGWLLQESYILKTDSLNSQWRIKQALLRTMSEAQMENFYRQYRANFITKADIDFIAKQGFNCVRLPFHYDLFLTPAQRHARTQALRNPQNVAAYVQNLSTWYEQNQLFTDTKNLEGFRAIDDVLKWCAANKMYVILDLHAAPGGQGTDRNINDALVPLDLWKRRDTKGRLIYQDITVRLWEKLSARYKNDPRVAMYDFINEPHNLTVANGLSGDNKELSALYARLINTVRAQGDKHLVLLEGNGYGNEYTNLTPDKLAIKDKSNLAYNAHRYWCPNTPEAADSNPNQINLLKNLAAFRDKWLVPVWVGETGENSNEWFGAAVQGLNAQNIGWCHWTLKRVDGPTSLLRVKPYGSILTAEGRAALLRNVQYANCLPNKDVIVALTKPANYTAPFASLTIPGTIQAADYDLGRAGVAYHDDFSAKIDYRDTVAWNLGGAYRNDGVDIQVTTDSPGKKYSVGHLAVGEWMNYTVTVAAAGTYSVQVRVKSAPTPGKLLLKMDGVSVASLLVSQVDSAGKWMTATTKTATLPAGRHTLQLQIAQPVDQVSWLRFTPISTGSAGGQ
;
A
#
# COMPACT_ATOMS: atom_id res chain seq x y z
N MET A 1 -71.35 -49.98 55.48
CA MET A 1 -71.69 -49.92 56.91
C MET A 1 -70.57 -49.15 57.63
N ARG A 2 -70.90 -48.00 58.25
CA ARG A 2 -70.16 -47.21 59.28
C ARG A 2 -68.68 -46.81 59.00
N ILE A 3 -68.40 -45.52 58.74
CA ILE A 3 -68.07 -44.40 59.67
C ILE A 3 -66.60 -44.42 60.16
N ASN A 4 -65.83 -43.39 59.74
CA ASN A 4 -64.93 -42.45 60.47
C ASN A 4 -64.25 -42.93 61.80
N THR A 5 -63.02 -42.56 62.20
CA THR A 5 -62.18 -41.37 61.96
C THR A 5 -60.83 -41.51 62.71
N ARG A 6 -59.75 -40.86 62.18
CA ARG A 6 -58.65 -40.14 62.90
C ARG A 6 -57.66 -40.95 63.78
N HIS A 7 -56.38 -40.62 64.01
CA HIS A 7 -55.57 -39.38 63.91
C HIS A 7 -54.05 -39.72 63.78
N ARG A 8 -53.31 -38.88 63.03
CA ARG A 8 -52.04 -38.15 63.35
C ARG A 8 -51.09 -38.76 64.41
N ARG A 9 -49.76 -38.79 64.32
CA ARG A 9 -48.67 -37.98 63.69
C ARG A 9 -47.41 -38.86 63.69
N LEU A 10 -46.46 -38.67 62.76
CA LEU A 10 -45.02 -38.90 62.98
C LEU A 10 -44.19 -38.04 62.00
N PRO A 11 -42.97 -37.60 62.38
CA PRO A 11 -42.20 -36.62 61.63
C PRO A 11 -41.09 -37.21 60.76
N LEU A 12 -40.83 -36.48 59.68
CA LEU A 12 -39.59 -36.21 58.94
C LEU A 12 -38.32 -37.01 59.31
N GLN A 13 -37.80 -37.70 58.30
CA GLN A 13 -36.36 -37.88 58.09
C GLN A 13 -36.00 -37.54 56.64
N GLN A 14 -34.97 -36.72 56.49
CA GLN A 14 -34.24 -36.49 55.25
C GLN A 14 -33.04 -37.44 55.18
N ASN A 15 -32.74 -37.86 53.95
CA ASN A 15 -31.44 -37.83 53.25
C ASN A 15 -31.10 -39.11 52.46
N THR A 16 -31.14 -38.91 51.12
CA THR A 16 -30.15 -39.28 50.08
C THR A 16 -29.72 -40.75 49.99
N ALA A 17 -29.80 -41.43 48.85
CA ALA A 17 -29.13 -41.08 47.59
C ALA A 17 -29.44 -42.12 46.47
N ILE A 18 -29.03 -41.77 45.23
CA ILE A 18 -28.67 -42.65 44.09
C ILE A 18 -29.73 -42.88 42.98
N GLN A 19 -29.45 -42.18 41.86
CA GLN A 19 -29.53 -42.53 40.43
C GLN A 19 -30.82 -42.42 39.60
N ARG A 20 -30.69 -41.50 38.63
CA ARG A 20 -31.10 -41.55 37.21
C ARG A 20 -32.60 -41.69 36.92
N LEU A 21 -33.22 -40.57 36.57
CA LEU A 21 -34.43 -40.55 35.76
C LEU A 21 -34.23 -39.64 34.55
N GLY A 22 -34.42 -40.25 33.39
CA GLY A 22 -34.48 -39.60 32.11
C GLY A 22 -35.92 -39.24 31.75
N TRP A 23 -36.02 -38.15 30.97
CA TRP A 23 -36.99 -37.91 29.90
C TRP A 23 -38.43 -37.66 30.33
N SER A 24 -38.85 -36.40 30.24
CA SER A 24 -40.00 -35.92 29.43
C SER A 24 -40.64 -34.67 30.05
N ALA A 25 -40.12 -33.49 29.72
CA ALA A 25 -40.89 -32.24 29.72
C ALA A 25 -40.05 -31.14 29.06
N LEU A 26 -40.39 -30.79 27.81
CA LEU A 26 -40.24 -29.45 27.22
C LEU A 26 -40.74 -29.51 25.77
N LEU A 27 -42.06 -29.44 25.63
CA LEU A 27 -42.74 -29.09 24.40
C LEU A 27 -43.35 -27.70 24.63
N VAL A 28 -43.21 -26.83 23.63
CA VAL A 28 -43.72 -25.45 23.55
C VAL A 28 -42.81 -24.35 24.11
N VAL A 29 -41.65 -24.12 23.47
CA VAL A 29 -41.19 -22.78 23.00
C VAL A 29 -40.27 -23.04 21.80
N GLY A 30 -40.85 -23.25 20.62
CA GLY A 30 -40.09 -23.42 19.38
C GLY A 30 -40.88 -22.82 18.23
N LEU A 31 -40.18 -22.03 17.41
CA LEU A 31 -40.60 -21.42 16.13
C LEU A 31 -41.14 -19.98 16.17
N LEU A 32 -40.36 -19.06 16.76
CA LEU A 32 -40.25 -17.66 16.25
C LEU A 32 -38.81 -17.16 16.39
N LEU A 33 -37.85 -17.94 15.91
CA LEU A 33 -36.54 -17.44 15.53
C LEU A 33 -36.32 -17.85 14.08
N SER A 34 -37.03 -17.15 13.19
CA SER A 34 -36.56 -17.03 11.81
C SER A 34 -35.16 -16.44 11.91
N SER A 35 -34.15 -17.30 11.72
CA SER A 35 -32.79 -16.89 11.44
C SER A 35 -32.83 -15.90 10.29
N LEU A 36 -32.78 -14.60 10.62
CA LEU A 36 -32.37 -13.59 9.66
C LEU A 36 -30.92 -13.95 9.34
N ALA A 37 -30.73 -14.79 8.32
CA ALA A 37 -29.48 -14.79 7.59
C ALA A 37 -29.17 -13.32 7.32
N PRO A 38 -27.97 -12.80 7.65
CA PRO A 38 -27.65 -11.42 7.39
C PRO A 38 -27.90 -11.19 5.90
N LYS A 39 -28.95 -10.43 5.56
CA LYS A 39 -29.16 -9.98 4.18
C LYS A 39 -27.82 -9.39 3.77
N ALA A 40 -27.24 -9.90 2.68
CA ALA A 40 -26.00 -9.36 2.16
C ALA A 40 -26.21 -7.86 1.94
N GLN A 41 -25.65 -7.03 2.80
CA GLN A 41 -25.81 -5.58 2.69
C GLN A 41 -25.01 -5.15 1.46
N ASN A 42 -25.73 -4.74 0.42
CA ASN A 42 -25.13 -4.07 -0.72
C ASN A 42 -24.47 -2.77 -0.24
N LEU A 43 -23.35 -2.39 -0.85
CA LEU A 43 -22.74 -1.09 -0.57
C LEU A 43 -23.77 0.02 -0.78
N THR A 44 -23.86 0.91 0.20
CA THR A 44 -24.73 2.08 0.11
C THR A 44 -23.89 3.33 -0.09
N TRP A 45 -24.55 4.39 -0.53
CA TRP A 45 -23.99 5.73 -0.61
C TRP A 45 -23.25 6.12 0.65
N LEU A 46 -22.04 6.65 0.47
CA LEU A 46 -21.32 7.34 1.52
C LEU A 46 -21.66 8.84 1.49
N ARG A 47 -21.73 9.44 2.66
CA ARG A 47 -21.91 10.89 2.83
C ARG A 47 -21.01 11.42 3.94
N ALA A 48 -20.70 12.70 3.88
CA ALA A 48 -20.04 13.38 4.98
C ALA A 48 -21.05 13.64 6.10
N ASN A 49 -20.62 13.45 7.34
CA ASN A 49 -21.36 13.80 8.55
C ASN A 49 -20.38 14.32 9.59
N GLY A 50 -20.17 15.65 9.60
CA GLY A 50 -19.10 16.26 10.38
C GLY A 50 -17.74 15.69 9.96
N THR A 51 -16.96 15.24 10.94
CA THR A 51 -15.62 14.66 10.74
C THR A 51 -15.62 13.26 10.10
N LYS A 52 -16.79 12.66 9.87
CA LYS A 52 -16.95 11.24 9.53
C LYS A 52 -17.51 11.02 8.15
N MET A 53 -17.12 9.91 7.53
CA MET A 53 -17.86 9.31 6.43
C MET A 53 -18.84 8.29 7.00
N VAL A 54 -20.10 8.36 6.57
CA VAL A 54 -21.15 7.43 7.01
C VAL A 54 -21.90 6.84 5.84
N ASP A 55 -22.39 5.61 6.01
CA ASP A 55 -23.25 4.94 5.06
C ASP A 55 -24.71 5.47 5.11
N ALA A 56 -25.61 4.85 4.35
CA ALA A 56 -27.01 5.27 4.30
C ALA A 56 -27.78 5.06 5.62
N SER A 57 -27.30 4.18 6.51
CA SER A 57 -27.85 3.98 7.86
C SER A 57 -27.29 4.96 8.89
N GLY A 58 -26.29 5.76 8.50
CA GLY A 58 -25.56 6.65 9.42
C GLY A 58 -24.41 5.97 10.16
N GLN A 59 -24.11 4.71 9.82
CA GLN A 59 -22.97 3.99 10.39
C GLN A 59 -21.67 4.52 9.79
N GLU A 60 -20.68 4.78 10.64
CA GLU A 60 -19.37 5.25 10.22
C GLU A 60 -18.64 4.18 9.38
N VAL A 61 -18.07 4.62 8.25
CA VAL A 61 -17.28 3.79 7.33
C VAL A 61 -15.89 4.37 7.22
N VAL A 62 -14.89 3.59 7.62
CA VAL A 62 -13.48 3.97 7.52
C VAL A 62 -12.86 3.23 6.34
N LEU A 63 -12.54 3.98 5.28
CA LEU A 63 -11.99 3.43 4.05
C LEU A 63 -10.49 3.14 4.20
N ARG A 64 -10.11 1.87 4.04
CA ARG A 64 -8.74 1.37 4.10
C ARG A 64 -8.46 0.52 2.87
N GLY A 65 -7.45 0.88 2.10
CA GLY A 65 -7.26 0.29 0.77
C GLY A 65 -5.87 0.42 0.19
N PHE A 66 -5.80 0.14 -1.09
CA PHE A 66 -4.60 0.29 -1.92
C PHE A 66 -4.89 1.14 -3.15
N ASN A 67 -3.91 1.96 -3.51
CA ASN A 67 -3.82 2.56 -4.81
C ASN A 67 -3.38 1.51 -5.83
N VAL A 68 -4.04 1.48 -6.99
CA VAL A 68 -3.60 0.68 -8.15
C VAL A 68 -2.70 1.50 -9.09
N GLY A 69 -1.71 2.17 -8.51
CA GLY A 69 -0.71 2.96 -9.21
C GLY A 69 0.16 2.15 -10.17
N GLY A 70 0.69 2.80 -11.20
CA GLY A 70 1.45 2.15 -12.27
C GLY A 70 0.58 1.49 -13.35
N TRP A 71 -0.76 1.46 -13.21
CA TRP A 71 -1.65 0.77 -14.15
C TRP A 71 -2.21 1.68 -15.26
N LEU A 72 -3.20 2.51 -14.93
CA LEU A 72 -3.87 3.42 -15.87
C LEU A 72 -3.12 4.76 -16.03
N LEU A 73 -2.09 4.94 -15.19
CA LEU A 73 -1.01 5.90 -15.32
C LEU A 73 0.29 5.19 -14.90
N GLN A 74 1.36 5.38 -15.66
CA GLN A 74 2.68 4.84 -15.34
C GLN A 74 3.60 5.87 -14.70
N GLU A 75 4.14 5.54 -13.54
CA GLU A 75 5.27 6.24 -12.92
C GLU A 75 6.54 5.41 -13.06
N SER A 76 7.63 6.07 -13.41
CA SER A 76 8.85 5.41 -13.85
C SER A 76 9.50 4.55 -12.77
N TYR A 77 9.47 4.99 -11.51
CA TYR A 77 10.08 4.25 -10.40
C TYR A 77 9.30 2.97 -10.01
N ILE A 78 8.03 2.87 -10.41
CA ILE A 78 7.21 1.67 -10.21
C ILE A 78 7.65 0.59 -11.20
N LEU A 79 8.02 0.99 -12.42
CA LEU A 79 8.36 0.13 -13.54
C LEU A 79 9.86 -0.02 -13.80
N LYS A 80 10.72 0.57 -12.95
CA LYS A 80 12.18 0.61 -13.17
C LYS A 80 12.58 1.23 -14.52
N THR A 81 11.88 2.29 -14.91
CA THR A 81 12.16 3.10 -16.11
C THR A 81 12.58 4.53 -15.73
N ASP A 82 13.25 4.69 -14.59
CA ASP A 82 13.59 5.97 -13.95
C ASP A 82 14.27 6.96 -14.89
N SER A 83 15.13 6.49 -15.79
CA SER A 83 15.79 7.29 -16.82
C SER A 83 14.83 7.95 -17.84
N LEU A 84 13.59 7.46 -17.94
CA LEU A 84 12.54 8.00 -18.80
C LEU A 84 11.62 8.97 -18.04
N ASN A 85 11.55 8.93 -16.70
CA ASN A 85 10.93 9.93 -15.80
C ASN A 85 9.45 10.35 -15.97
N SER A 86 8.69 9.83 -16.94
CA SER A 86 7.24 10.07 -17.10
C SER A 86 6.61 9.11 -18.12
N GLN A 87 5.30 8.89 -18.08
CA GLN A 87 4.60 8.02 -19.03
C GLN A 87 4.77 8.48 -20.49
N TRP A 88 4.72 9.78 -20.77
CA TRP A 88 4.84 10.31 -22.12
C TRP A 88 6.24 10.12 -22.67
N ARG A 89 7.27 10.20 -21.83
CA ARG A 89 8.66 9.87 -22.20
C ARG A 89 8.86 8.38 -22.41
N ILE A 90 8.19 7.53 -21.63
CA ILE A 90 8.13 6.09 -21.87
C ILE A 90 7.52 5.82 -23.26
N LYS A 91 6.36 6.41 -23.56
CA LYS A 91 5.73 6.36 -24.91
C LYS A 91 6.69 6.87 -26.00
N GLN A 92 7.33 8.02 -25.80
CA GLN A 92 8.28 8.61 -26.74
C GLN A 92 9.45 7.65 -27.03
N ALA A 93 10.01 7.00 -26.00
CA ALA A 93 11.10 6.05 -26.16
C ALA A 93 10.64 4.77 -26.88
N LEU A 94 9.45 4.24 -26.56
CA LEU A 94 8.88 3.09 -27.27
C LEU A 94 8.71 3.36 -28.76
N LEU A 95 8.25 4.55 -29.15
CA LEU A 95 8.07 4.96 -30.55
C LEU A 95 9.38 5.05 -31.36
N ARG A 96 10.55 4.98 -30.70
CA ARG A 96 11.85 4.83 -31.38
C ARG A 96 12.15 3.37 -31.76
N THR A 97 11.42 2.42 -31.17
CA THR A 97 11.65 0.98 -31.30
C THR A 97 10.49 0.23 -31.96
N MET A 98 9.33 0.88 -32.12
CA MET A 98 8.13 0.30 -32.71
C MET A 98 7.21 1.35 -33.32
N SER A 99 6.28 0.90 -34.17
CA SER A 99 5.21 1.74 -34.71
C SER A 99 4.21 2.17 -33.62
N GLU A 100 3.46 3.23 -33.88
CA GLU A 100 2.39 3.68 -32.97
C GLU A 100 1.31 2.60 -32.76
N ALA A 101 0.96 1.84 -33.79
CA ALA A 101 0.01 0.73 -33.68
C ALA A 101 0.52 -0.38 -32.75
N GLN A 102 1.81 -0.71 -32.82
CA GLN A 102 2.43 -1.67 -31.90
C GLN A 102 2.47 -1.14 -30.47
N MET A 103 2.77 0.14 -30.27
CA MET A 103 2.75 0.79 -28.96
C MET A 103 1.33 0.76 -28.35
N GLU A 104 0.31 1.17 -29.09
CA GLU A 104 -1.09 1.12 -28.63
C GLU A 104 -1.52 -0.33 -28.30
N ASN A 105 -1.09 -1.31 -29.09
CA ASN A 105 -1.35 -2.71 -28.81
C ASN A 105 -0.65 -3.20 -27.53
N PHE A 106 0.61 -2.80 -27.30
CA PHE A 106 1.33 -3.07 -26.06
C PHE A 106 0.58 -2.49 -24.86
N TYR A 107 0.13 -1.24 -24.93
CA TYR A 107 -0.59 -0.58 -23.83
C TYR A 107 -1.97 -1.21 -23.55
N ARG A 108 -2.69 -1.68 -24.58
CA ARG A 108 -3.90 -2.49 -24.39
C ARG A 108 -3.61 -3.77 -23.61
N GLN A 109 -2.58 -4.51 -24.01
CA GLN A 109 -2.18 -5.74 -23.32
C GLN A 109 -1.70 -5.43 -21.90
N TYR A 110 -0.92 -4.37 -21.71
CA TYR A 110 -0.44 -3.94 -20.41
C TYR A 110 -1.61 -3.68 -19.46
N ARG A 111 -2.58 -2.86 -19.88
CA ARG A 111 -3.77 -2.57 -19.06
C ARG A 111 -4.61 -3.81 -18.77
N ALA A 112 -4.72 -4.75 -19.71
CA ALA A 112 -5.46 -5.99 -19.51
C ALA A 112 -4.79 -6.99 -18.55
N ASN A 113 -3.47 -6.88 -18.32
CA ASN A 113 -2.69 -7.82 -17.50
C ASN A 113 -2.23 -7.24 -16.16
N PHE A 114 -2.07 -5.92 -16.04
CA PHE A 114 -1.43 -5.31 -14.88
C PHE A 114 -2.32 -5.36 -13.63
N ILE A 115 -3.59 -4.94 -13.71
CA ILE A 115 -4.60 -5.17 -12.67
C ILE A 115 -5.72 -6.00 -13.26
N THR A 116 -6.12 -7.03 -12.53
CA THR A 116 -7.22 -7.92 -12.86
C THR A 116 -8.11 -8.14 -11.64
N LYS A 117 -9.23 -8.85 -11.81
CA LYS A 117 -10.08 -9.26 -10.67
C LYS A 117 -9.29 -10.00 -9.58
N ALA A 118 -8.30 -10.82 -9.93
CA ALA A 118 -7.53 -11.58 -8.96
C ALA A 118 -6.75 -10.69 -7.99
N ASP A 119 -6.29 -9.53 -8.47
CA ASP A 119 -5.60 -8.52 -7.65
C ASP A 119 -6.56 -7.86 -6.65
N ILE A 120 -7.77 -7.52 -7.12
CA ILE A 120 -8.84 -6.94 -6.29
C ILE A 120 -9.33 -7.94 -5.24
N ASP A 121 -9.49 -9.22 -5.62
CA ASP A 121 -9.84 -10.29 -4.69
C ASP A 121 -8.73 -10.48 -3.62
N PHE A 122 -7.46 -10.31 -4.00
CA PHE A 122 -6.34 -10.39 -3.07
C PHE A 122 -6.34 -9.25 -2.05
N ILE A 123 -6.60 -8.01 -2.48
CA ILE A 123 -6.77 -6.84 -1.61
C ILE A 123 -7.88 -7.12 -0.58
N ALA A 124 -9.05 -7.57 -1.05
CA ALA A 124 -10.18 -7.87 -0.18
C ALA A 124 -9.86 -8.97 0.85
N LYS A 125 -9.13 -10.02 0.45
CA LYS A 125 -8.69 -11.12 1.34
C LYS A 125 -7.76 -10.65 2.45
N GLN A 126 -7.05 -9.54 2.29
CA GLN A 126 -6.24 -8.95 3.37
C GLN A 126 -7.08 -8.12 4.36
N GLY A 127 -8.37 -7.92 4.10
CA GLY A 127 -9.30 -7.18 4.97
C GLY A 127 -9.50 -5.71 4.59
N PHE A 128 -9.00 -5.28 3.43
CA PHE A 128 -9.22 -3.93 2.90
C PHE A 128 -10.62 -3.78 2.28
N ASN A 129 -11.17 -2.56 2.31
CA ASN A 129 -12.54 -2.28 1.91
C ASN A 129 -12.67 -1.21 0.79
N CYS A 130 -11.56 -0.74 0.23
CA CYS A 130 -11.59 0.16 -0.91
C CYS A 130 -10.37 0.04 -1.83
N VAL A 131 -10.52 0.58 -3.04
CA VAL A 131 -9.45 0.78 -4.03
C VAL A 131 -9.50 2.21 -4.53
N ARG A 132 -8.36 2.91 -4.56
CA ARG A 132 -8.21 4.17 -5.29
C ARG A 132 -7.67 3.88 -6.67
N LEU A 133 -8.31 4.44 -7.69
CA LEU A 133 -8.05 4.20 -9.10
C LEU A 133 -7.46 5.46 -9.76
N PRO A 134 -6.14 5.64 -9.69
CA PRO A 134 -5.43 6.65 -10.48
C PRO A 134 -5.62 6.40 -11.97
N PHE A 135 -6.05 7.41 -12.73
CA PHE A 135 -6.14 7.32 -14.19
C PHE A 135 -5.66 8.59 -14.91
N HIS A 136 -5.21 8.38 -16.15
CA HIS A 136 -4.82 9.46 -17.04
C HIS A 136 -5.96 9.85 -17.99
N TYR A 137 -6.18 11.16 -18.21
CA TYR A 137 -7.22 11.66 -19.14
C TYR A 137 -7.14 11.11 -20.58
N ASP A 138 -5.95 10.71 -21.04
CA ASP A 138 -5.67 10.20 -22.38
C ASP A 138 -6.45 8.91 -22.66
N LEU A 139 -6.84 8.17 -21.62
CA LEU A 139 -7.69 6.97 -21.71
C LEU A 139 -9.13 7.27 -22.15
N PHE A 140 -9.55 8.54 -22.06
CA PHE A 140 -10.86 9.00 -22.49
C PHE A 140 -10.82 9.65 -23.87
N LEU A 141 -9.67 9.70 -24.53
CA LEU A 141 -9.54 10.14 -25.91
C LEU A 141 -9.74 8.98 -26.89
N THR A 142 -10.32 9.27 -28.06
CA THR A 142 -10.40 8.31 -29.17
C THR A 142 -8.99 8.03 -29.74
N PRO A 143 -8.78 6.94 -30.50
CA PRO A 143 -7.50 6.68 -31.14
C PRO A 143 -7.00 7.84 -32.00
N ALA A 144 -7.88 8.52 -32.75
CA ALA A 144 -7.51 9.68 -33.56
C ALA A 144 -7.09 10.89 -32.69
N GLN A 145 -7.73 11.08 -31.54
CA GLN A 145 -7.38 12.15 -30.61
C GLN A 145 -6.06 11.88 -29.89
N ARG A 146 -5.82 10.62 -29.49
CA ARG A 146 -4.53 10.17 -28.94
C ARG A 146 -3.40 10.30 -29.94
N HIS A 147 -3.66 10.02 -31.22
CA HIS A 147 -2.68 10.21 -32.29
C HIS A 147 -2.16 11.65 -32.35
N ALA A 148 -3.03 12.66 -32.23
CA ALA A 148 -2.59 14.05 -32.17
C ALA A 148 -1.68 14.34 -30.96
N ARG A 149 -1.98 13.73 -29.80
CA ARG A 149 -1.08 13.80 -28.65
C ARG A 149 0.25 13.12 -28.96
N THR A 150 0.25 11.95 -29.60
CA THR A 150 1.46 11.24 -30.06
C THR A 150 2.34 12.12 -30.97
N GLN A 151 1.74 12.93 -31.86
CA GLN A 151 2.51 13.88 -32.67
C GLN A 151 3.20 14.96 -31.82
N ALA A 152 2.55 15.43 -30.75
CA ALA A 152 3.17 16.32 -29.76
C ALA A 152 4.26 15.62 -28.92
N LEU A 153 4.13 14.31 -28.65
CA LEU A 153 5.18 13.53 -28.01
C LEU A 153 6.42 13.40 -28.88
N ARG A 154 6.24 13.18 -30.19
CA ARG A 154 7.35 13.01 -31.15
C ARG A 154 8.12 14.31 -31.33
N ASN A 155 7.41 15.43 -31.40
CA ASN A 155 8.01 16.74 -31.62
C ASN A 155 7.33 17.80 -30.75
N PRO A 156 8.04 18.41 -29.77
CA PRO A 156 7.51 19.47 -28.93
C PRO A 156 6.94 20.68 -29.69
N GLN A 157 7.37 20.93 -30.94
CA GLN A 157 6.83 21.99 -31.79
C GLN A 157 5.34 21.77 -32.14
N ASN A 158 4.87 20.52 -32.06
CA ASN A 158 3.48 20.16 -32.31
C ASN A 158 2.56 20.37 -31.10
N VAL A 159 3.07 20.78 -29.93
CA VAL A 159 2.25 21.01 -28.72
C VAL A 159 1.19 22.08 -28.98
N ALA A 160 1.52 23.17 -29.67
CA ALA A 160 0.55 24.22 -29.99
C ALA A 160 -0.58 23.72 -30.91
N ALA A 161 -0.24 22.91 -31.92
CA ALA A 161 -1.22 22.29 -32.80
C ALA A 161 -2.12 21.31 -32.03
N TYR A 162 -1.56 20.53 -31.09
CA TYR A 162 -2.34 19.65 -30.23
C TYR A 162 -3.34 20.43 -29.36
N VAL A 163 -2.91 21.53 -28.75
CA VAL A 163 -3.80 22.43 -27.97
C VAL A 163 -4.93 22.98 -28.85
N GLN A 164 -4.63 23.36 -30.10
CA GLN A 164 -5.64 23.84 -31.03
C GLN A 164 -6.64 22.74 -31.42
N ASN A 165 -6.18 21.50 -31.64
CA ASN A 165 -7.06 20.37 -31.89
C ASN A 165 -7.99 20.09 -30.70
N LEU A 166 -7.45 20.12 -29.48
CA LEU A 166 -8.24 19.98 -28.25
C LEU A 166 -9.31 21.08 -28.13
N SER A 167 -8.95 22.33 -28.43
CA SER A 167 -9.87 23.47 -28.47
C SER A 167 -11.01 23.25 -29.46
N THR A 168 -10.70 22.81 -30.68
CA THR A 168 -11.71 22.49 -31.71
C THR A 168 -12.63 21.35 -31.29
N TRP A 169 -12.09 20.23 -30.79
CA TRP A 169 -12.89 19.10 -30.32
C TRP A 169 -13.74 19.45 -29.10
N TYR A 170 -13.24 20.34 -28.24
CA TYR A 170 -14.02 20.87 -27.13
C TYR A 170 -15.24 21.65 -27.65
N GLU A 171 -15.08 22.53 -28.63
CA GLU A 171 -16.20 23.30 -29.18
C GLU A 171 -17.23 22.46 -29.93
N GLN A 172 -16.74 21.46 -30.66
CA GLN A 172 -17.60 20.56 -31.42
C GLN A 172 -18.24 19.46 -30.55
N ASN A 173 -18.03 19.51 -29.23
CA ASN A 173 -18.52 18.49 -28.28
C ASN A 173 -18.10 17.05 -28.69
N GLN A 174 -16.83 16.87 -29.08
CA GLN A 174 -16.26 15.60 -29.55
C GLN A 174 -15.36 14.92 -28.52
N LEU A 175 -15.09 15.57 -27.38
CA LEU A 175 -14.30 14.98 -26.30
C LEU A 175 -15.20 14.17 -25.38
N PHE A 176 -14.75 12.95 -25.05
CA PHE A 176 -15.34 12.08 -24.03
C PHE A 176 -16.79 11.63 -24.31
N THR A 177 -17.22 11.63 -25.57
CA THR A 177 -18.61 11.35 -25.95
C THR A 177 -18.94 9.87 -26.08
N ASP A 178 -17.98 9.03 -26.49
CA ASP A 178 -18.17 7.59 -26.61
C ASP A 178 -17.96 6.88 -25.26
N THR A 179 -18.88 7.10 -24.32
CA THR A 179 -18.78 6.58 -22.96
C THR A 179 -18.86 5.05 -22.88
N LYS A 180 -19.18 4.36 -23.98
CA LYS A 180 -19.25 2.88 -24.04
C LYS A 180 -17.92 2.26 -24.45
N ASN A 181 -17.20 2.85 -25.40
CA ASN A 181 -16.02 2.21 -25.99
C ASN A 181 -14.69 2.77 -25.49
N LEU A 182 -14.67 4.02 -25.01
CA LEU A 182 -13.45 4.65 -24.49
C LEU A 182 -12.86 3.86 -23.31
N GLU A 183 -11.54 3.70 -23.32
CA GLU A 183 -10.84 2.77 -22.43
C GLU A 183 -10.98 3.15 -20.95
N GLY A 184 -10.97 4.45 -20.64
CA GLY A 184 -11.13 4.94 -19.27
C GLY A 184 -12.47 4.52 -18.65
N PHE A 185 -13.58 4.62 -19.39
CA PHE A 185 -14.89 4.19 -18.88
C PHE A 185 -14.95 2.68 -18.67
N ARG A 186 -14.44 1.88 -19.62
CA ARG A 186 -14.42 0.41 -19.49
C ARG A 186 -13.59 -0.06 -18.30
N ALA A 187 -12.43 0.56 -18.07
CA ALA A 187 -11.58 0.24 -16.92
C ALA A 187 -12.27 0.56 -15.58
N ILE A 188 -12.97 1.70 -15.49
CA ILE A 188 -13.76 2.06 -14.30
C ILE A 188 -14.88 1.03 -14.09
N ASP A 189 -15.64 0.67 -15.13
CA ASP A 189 -16.72 -0.33 -15.02
C ASP A 189 -16.19 -1.69 -14.55
N ASP A 190 -15.04 -2.13 -15.08
CA ASP A 190 -14.39 -3.37 -14.68
C ASP A 190 -13.99 -3.35 -13.20
N VAL A 191 -13.37 -2.27 -12.73
CA VAL A 191 -12.99 -2.12 -11.31
C VAL A 191 -14.23 -2.08 -10.41
N LEU A 192 -15.28 -1.35 -10.79
CA LEU A 192 -16.55 -1.32 -10.05
C LEU A 192 -17.20 -2.70 -9.97
N LYS A 193 -17.12 -3.50 -11.04
CA LYS A 193 -17.60 -4.88 -11.07
C LYS A 193 -16.76 -5.79 -10.17
N TRP A 194 -15.43 -5.70 -10.22
CA TRP A 194 -14.54 -6.51 -9.39
C TRP A 194 -14.66 -6.16 -7.91
N CYS A 195 -14.76 -4.87 -7.58
CA CYS A 195 -14.94 -4.40 -6.21
C CYS A 195 -16.32 -4.74 -5.65
N ALA A 196 -17.39 -4.69 -6.48
CA ALA A 196 -18.72 -5.14 -6.08
C ALA A 196 -18.73 -6.60 -5.61
N ALA A 197 -18.01 -7.49 -6.30
CA ALA A 197 -17.89 -8.90 -5.92
C ALA A 197 -17.25 -9.11 -4.54
N ASN A 198 -16.53 -8.11 -4.03
CA ASN A 198 -15.83 -8.13 -2.75
C ASN A 198 -16.38 -7.12 -1.73
N LYS A 199 -17.47 -6.41 -2.04
CA LYS A 199 -18.03 -5.33 -1.20
C LYS A 199 -17.00 -4.24 -0.88
N MET A 200 -16.23 -3.82 -1.88
CA MET A 200 -15.27 -2.72 -1.75
C MET A 200 -15.74 -1.47 -2.49
N TYR A 201 -15.43 -0.31 -1.94
CA TYR A 201 -15.64 0.98 -2.58
C TYR A 201 -14.54 1.32 -3.58
N VAL A 202 -14.85 2.17 -4.56
CA VAL A 202 -13.89 2.70 -5.54
C VAL A 202 -13.79 4.22 -5.39
N ILE A 203 -12.56 4.73 -5.34
CA ILE A 203 -12.26 6.17 -5.43
C ILE A 203 -11.74 6.42 -6.84
N LEU A 204 -12.38 7.33 -7.57
CA LEU A 204 -11.98 7.70 -8.92
C LEU A 204 -11.03 8.89 -8.86
N ASP A 205 -9.80 8.73 -9.33
CA ASP A 205 -8.74 9.73 -9.22
C ASP A 205 -8.21 10.13 -10.60
N LEU A 206 -8.43 11.41 -10.97
CA LEU A 206 -7.80 11.99 -12.14
C LEU A 206 -6.35 12.36 -11.83
N HIS A 207 -5.51 11.34 -11.94
CA HIS A 207 -4.12 11.42 -11.53
C HIS A 207 -3.25 12.21 -12.52
N ALA A 208 -3.59 12.17 -13.81
CA ALA A 208 -2.96 13.01 -14.83
C ALA A 208 -4.03 13.77 -15.60
N ALA A 209 -4.19 15.06 -15.27
CA ALA A 209 -5.10 15.97 -15.94
C ALA A 209 -4.51 16.50 -17.27
N PRO A 210 -5.34 16.93 -18.23
CA PRO A 210 -4.87 17.67 -19.40
C PRO A 210 -3.95 18.83 -19.01
N GLY A 211 -2.78 18.93 -19.65
CA GLY A 211 -1.79 19.98 -19.36
C GLY A 211 -0.92 19.75 -18.11
N GLY A 212 -1.28 18.81 -17.23
CA GLY A 212 -0.56 18.48 -16.01
C GLY A 212 -0.65 19.55 -14.92
N GLN A 213 -0.95 19.10 -13.70
CA GLN A 213 -1.30 19.96 -12.56
C GLN A 213 -0.11 20.44 -11.71
N GLY A 214 1.13 20.12 -12.10
CA GLY A 214 2.34 20.52 -11.38
C GLY A 214 3.60 20.56 -12.25
N THR A 215 4.76 20.41 -11.62
CA THR A 215 6.08 20.44 -12.27
C THR A 215 6.83 19.11 -12.28
N ASP A 216 6.55 18.22 -11.33
CA ASP A 216 7.05 16.85 -11.31
C ASP A 216 6.34 16.06 -12.42
N ARG A 217 7.10 15.66 -13.42
CA ARG A 217 6.57 15.00 -14.61
C ARG A 217 6.24 13.54 -14.37
N ASN A 218 6.79 12.93 -13.33
CA ASN A 218 6.61 11.52 -13.05
C ASN A 218 5.16 11.22 -12.68
N ILE A 219 4.55 12.12 -11.90
CA ILE A 219 3.23 11.92 -11.29
C ILE A 219 2.05 12.55 -12.08
N ASN A 220 2.27 13.57 -12.93
CA ASN A 220 1.16 14.22 -13.68
C ASN A 220 1.26 14.15 -15.21
N ASP A 221 2.33 13.58 -15.76
CA ASP A 221 2.56 13.38 -17.20
C ASP A 221 2.49 14.65 -18.10
N ALA A 222 2.88 15.82 -17.57
CA ALA A 222 2.90 17.08 -18.32
C ALA A 222 3.92 17.09 -19.48
N LEU A 223 3.47 17.54 -20.67
CA LEU A 223 4.37 17.88 -21.80
C LEU A 223 5.13 19.19 -21.54
N VAL A 224 4.42 20.17 -20.99
CA VAL A 224 4.95 21.46 -20.54
C VAL A 224 4.46 21.64 -19.10
N PRO A 225 5.35 21.85 -18.11
CA PRO A 225 4.95 22.02 -16.71
C PRO A 225 3.92 23.13 -16.51
N LEU A 226 2.96 22.89 -15.61
CA LEU A 226 1.92 23.85 -15.18
C LEU A 226 0.99 24.33 -16.31
N ASP A 227 0.89 23.61 -17.42
CA ASP A 227 0.07 24.02 -18.56
C ASP A 227 -1.43 24.01 -18.22
N LEU A 228 -1.88 23.17 -17.27
CA LEU A 228 -3.25 23.22 -16.75
C LEU A 228 -3.63 24.63 -16.22
N TRP A 229 -2.66 25.35 -15.65
CA TRP A 229 -2.87 26.64 -15.02
C TRP A 229 -2.62 27.82 -15.96
N LYS A 230 -1.77 27.63 -16.97
CA LYS A 230 -1.17 28.73 -17.75
C LYS A 230 -1.54 28.70 -19.23
N ARG A 231 -1.80 27.53 -19.81
CA ARG A 231 -1.99 27.40 -21.26
C ARG A 231 -3.34 27.96 -21.66
N ARG A 232 -3.30 28.99 -22.50
CA ARG A 232 -4.48 29.51 -23.18
C ARG A 232 -4.54 29.02 -24.62
N ASP A 233 -5.74 28.76 -25.11
CA ASP A 233 -5.96 28.57 -26.53
C ASP A 233 -6.01 29.92 -27.28
N THR A 234 -6.20 29.88 -28.60
CA THR A 234 -6.30 31.07 -29.45
C THR A 234 -7.46 31.99 -29.11
N LYS A 235 -8.42 31.54 -28.29
CA LYS A 235 -9.57 32.31 -27.80
C LYS A 235 -9.36 32.83 -26.38
N GLY A 236 -8.18 32.63 -25.81
CA GLY A 236 -7.84 33.07 -24.46
C GLY A 236 -8.39 32.18 -23.34
N ARG A 237 -8.98 31.02 -23.64
CA ARG A 237 -9.52 30.10 -22.61
C ARG A 237 -8.43 29.25 -22.01
N LEU A 238 -8.54 28.94 -20.72
CA LEU A 238 -7.75 27.89 -20.07
C LEU A 238 -8.28 26.52 -20.50
N ILE A 239 -7.99 26.15 -21.75
CA ILE A 239 -8.64 25.03 -22.43
C ILE A 239 -8.43 23.68 -21.71
N TYR A 240 -7.27 23.48 -21.08
CA TYR A 240 -7.05 22.28 -20.28
C TYR A 240 -7.95 22.19 -19.05
N GLN A 241 -8.28 23.33 -18.39
CA GLN A 241 -9.26 23.34 -17.32
C GLN A 241 -10.67 23.06 -17.84
N ASP A 242 -11.04 23.63 -18.99
CA ASP A 242 -12.34 23.40 -19.60
C ASP A 242 -12.55 21.92 -19.93
N ILE A 243 -11.52 21.26 -20.47
CA ILE A 243 -11.51 19.83 -20.75
C ILE A 243 -11.57 19.00 -19.47
N THR A 244 -10.83 19.40 -18.43
CA THR A 244 -10.88 18.73 -17.11
C THR A 244 -12.29 18.78 -16.53
N VAL A 245 -12.95 19.94 -16.56
CA VAL A 245 -14.33 20.11 -16.10
C VAL A 245 -15.29 19.25 -16.92
N ARG A 246 -15.13 19.19 -18.25
CA ARG A 246 -15.97 18.33 -19.09
C ARG A 246 -15.76 16.84 -18.83
N LEU A 247 -14.54 16.40 -18.56
CA LEU A 247 -14.29 14.99 -18.22
C LEU A 247 -15.08 14.61 -16.97
N TRP A 248 -15.02 15.44 -15.92
CA TRP A 248 -15.78 15.25 -14.70
C TRP A 248 -17.29 15.38 -14.89
N GLU A 249 -17.74 16.26 -15.79
CA GLU A 249 -19.14 16.31 -16.21
C GLU A 249 -19.60 14.94 -16.76
N LYS A 250 -18.81 14.33 -17.67
CA LYS A 250 -19.15 13.02 -18.27
C LYS A 250 -19.04 11.87 -17.29
N LEU A 251 -18.03 11.87 -16.41
CA LEU A 251 -17.88 10.87 -15.34
C LEU A 251 -19.07 10.94 -14.38
N SER A 252 -19.42 12.13 -13.91
CA SER A 252 -20.57 12.34 -13.05
C SER A 252 -21.89 11.93 -13.74
N ALA A 253 -22.11 12.35 -14.99
CA ALA A 253 -23.31 11.96 -15.74
C ALA A 253 -23.53 10.43 -15.76
N ARG A 254 -22.44 9.67 -15.88
CA ARG A 254 -22.45 8.21 -15.94
C ARG A 254 -22.59 7.56 -14.57
N TYR A 255 -21.83 8.04 -13.58
CA TYR A 255 -21.67 7.34 -12.30
C TYR A 255 -22.49 7.91 -11.15
N LYS A 256 -23.15 9.07 -11.29
CA LYS A 256 -23.92 9.76 -10.23
C LYS A 256 -24.98 8.94 -9.47
N ASN A 257 -25.32 7.75 -9.97
CA ASN A 257 -26.28 6.82 -9.36
C ASN A 257 -25.63 5.50 -8.90
N ASP A 258 -24.30 5.38 -8.93
CA ASP A 258 -23.57 4.16 -8.56
C ASP A 258 -22.93 4.29 -7.16
N PRO A 259 -23.55 3.74 -6.10
CA PRO A 259 -23.06 3.88 -4.72
C PRO A 259 -21.73 3.16 -4.45
N ARG A 260 -21.21 2.39 -5.42
CA ARG A 260 -19.89 1.74 -5.30
C ARG A 260 -18.76 2.74 -5.48
N VAL A 261 -19.00 3.85 -6.20
CA VAL A 261 -18.07 4.97 -6.18
C VAL A 261 -18.22 5.65 -4.82
N ALA A 262 -17.17 5.66 -4.03
CA ALA A 262 -17.17 6.36 -2.75
C ALA A 262 -16.97 7.87 -2.96
N MET A 263 -15.99 8.23 -3.79
CA MET A 263 -15.53 9.61 -3.96
C MET A 263 -15.07 9.87 -5.39
N TYR A 264 -15.21 11.13 -5.79
CA TYR A 264 -14.47 11.72 -6.92
C TYR A 264 -13.30 12.53 -6.40
N ASP A 265 -12.10 12.11 -6.76
CA ASP A 265 -10.85 12.80 -6.51
C ASP A 265 -10.45 13.57 -7.77
N PHE A 266 -10.73 14.87 -7.74
CA PHE A 266 -10.86 15.69 -8.94
C PHE A 266 -9.56 15.88 -9.72
N ILE A 267 -8.44 16.06 -9.02
CA ILE A 267 -7.09 16.17 -9.58
C ILE A 267 -6.08 15.77 -8.50
N ASN A 268 -5.11 14.94 -8.86
CA ASN A 268 -4.07 14.47 -7.94
C ASN A 268 -2.90 15.47 -7.81
N GLU A 269 -2.47 15.73 -6.58
CA GLU A 269 -1.25 16.45 -6.21
C GLU A 269 -0.95 17.71 -7.05
N PRO A 270 -1.82 18.73 -7.07
CA PRO A 270 -1.37 20.06 -7.45
C PRO A 270 -0.11 20.44 -6.64
N HIS A 271 0.92 20.93 -7.31
CA HIS A 271 2.15 21.32 -6.63
C HIS A 271 2.91 22.38 -7.41
N ASN A 272 3.69 23.18 -6.68
CA ASN A 272 4.45 24.31 -7.22
C ASN A 272 3.58 25.37 -7.91
N LEU A 273 2.32 25.52 -7.46
CA LEU A 273 1.50 26.70 -7.75
C LEU A 273 2.00 27.83 -6.84
N THR A 274 2.94 28.62 -7.34
CA THR A 274 3.63 29.66 -6.56
C THR A 274 3.83 30.93 -7.37
N VAL A 275 4.08 32.04 -6.67
CA VAL A 275 4.46 33.34 -7.26
C VAL A 275 5.68 33.20 -8.18
N ALA A 276 6.67 32.39 -7.79
CA ALA A 276 7.86 32.13 -8.61
C ALA A 276 7.54 31.50 -9.98
N ASN A 277 6.44 30.75 -10.07
CA ASN A 277 5.97 30.14 -11.31
C ASN A 277 4.92 30.98 -12.07
N GLY A 278 4.65 32.21 -11.59
CA GLY A 278 3.68 33.14 -12.16
C GLY A 278 2.23 32.80 -11.80
N LEU A 279 2.01 32.18 -10.63
CA LEU A 279 0.69 31.83 -10.09
C LEU A 279 0.51 32.47 -8.71
N SER A 280 -0.67 32.37 -8.12
CA SER A 280 -0.90 32.91 -6.77
C SER A 280 -0.09 32.17 -5.69
N GLY A 281 0.15 32.84 -4.56
CA GLY A 281 0.78 32.24 -3.37
C GLY A 281 -0.23 31.62 -2.39
N ASP A 282 -1.52 31.68 -2.71
CA ASP A 282 -2.64 31.33 -1.83
C ASP A 282 -3.68 30.45 -2.54
N ASN A 283 -3.26 29.65 -3.53
CA ASN A 283 -4.09 28.67 -4.23
C ASN A 283 -5.34 29.24 -4.94
N LYS A 284 -5.35 30.52 -5.33
CA LYS A 284 -6.48 31.15 -6.04
C LYS A 284 -6.87 30.41 -7.33
N GLU A 285 -5.90 29.96 -8.12
CA GLU A 285 -6.17 29.22 -9.37
C GLU A 285 -6.81 27.86 -9.11
N LEU A 286 -6.33 27.17 -8.07
CA LEU A 286 -6.85 25.87 -7.65
C LEU A 286 -8.28 26.01 -7.08
N SER A 287 -8.51 27.02 -6.23
CA SER A 287 -9.83 27.34 -5.69
C SER A 287 -10.85 27.64 -6.80
N ALA A 288 -10.45 28.42 -7.81
CA ALA A 288 -11.29 28.71 -8.97
C ALA A 288 -11.63 27.47 -9.80
N LEU A 289 -10.68 26.55 -10.00
CA LEU A 289 -10.93 25.29 -10.70
C LEU A 289 -11.87 24.38 -9.91
N TYR A 290 -11.66 24.22 -8.61
CA TYR A 290 -12.56 23.42 -7.76
C TYR A 290 -13.97 23.98 -7.74
N ALA A 291 -14.13 25.30 -7.71
CA ALA A 291 -15.46 25.91 -7.79
C ALA A 291 -16.20 25.49 -9.05
N ARG A 292 -15.51 25.44 -10.20
CA ARG A 292 -16.10 24.98 -11.46
C ARG A 292 -16.44 23.49 -11.41
N LEU A 293 -15.50 22.65 -10.97
CA LEU A 293 -15.67 21.19 -10.91
C LEU A 293 -16.84 20.78 -10.01
N ILE A 294 -16.87 21.29 -8.78
CA ILE A 294 -17.91 20.98 -7.79
C ILE A 294 -19.27 21.46 -8.30
N ASN A 295 -19.37 22.70 -8.77
CA ASN A 295 -20.64 23.23 -9.27
C ASN A 295 -21.15 22.46 -10.50
N THR A 296 -20.25 22.03 -11.41
CA THR A 296 -20.62 21.20 -12.57
C THR A 296 -21.14 19.83 -12.16
N VAL A 297 -20.48 19.14 -11.23
CA VAL A 297 -20.94 17.83 -10.72
C VAL A 297 -22.28 17.98 -9.98
N ARG A 298 -22.39 18.94 -9.07
CA ARG A 298 -23.61 19.16 -8.28
C ARG A 298 -24.80 19.60 -9.13
N ALA A 299 -24.58 20.36 -10.20
CA ALA A 299 -25.65 20.74 -11.15
C ALA A 299 -26.32 19.54 -11.84
N GLN A 300 -25.67 18.37 -11.87
CA GLN A 300 -26.24 17.14 -12.42
C GLN A 300 -27.07 16.33 -11.41
N GLY A 301 -27.20 16.84 -10.17
CA GLY A 301 -27.83 16.15 -9.04
C GLY A 301 -26.96 15.08 -8.41
N ASP A 302 -25.66 15.07 -8.70
CA ASP A 302 -24.72 14.08 -8.19
C ASP A 302 -24.36 14.36 -6.73
N LYS A 303 -24.53 13.36 -5.86
CA LYS A 303 -24.37 13.45 -4.41
C LYS A 303 -23.13 12.72 -3.88
N HIS A 304 -22.25 12.21 -4.73
CA HIS A 304 -21.00 11.59 -4.28
C HIS A 304 -20.17 12.53 -3.39
N LEU A 305 -19.37 11.94 -2.50
CA LEU A 305 -18.28 12.67 -1.88
C LEU A 305 -17.34 13.21 -2.97
N VAL A 306 -16.91 14.46 -2.79
CA VAL A 306 -15.86 15.07 -3.61
C VAL A 306 -14.63 15.25 -2.73
N LEU A 307 -13.55 14.60 -3.11
CA LEU A 307 -12.27 14.66 -2.43
C LEU A 307 -11.46 15.79 -3.06
N LEU A 308 -11.03 16.73 -2.23
CA LEU A 308 -10.21 17.86 -2.62
C LEU A 308 -8.77 17.60 -2.23
N GLU A 309 -7.86 17.85 -3.17
CA GLU A 309 -6.42 17.84 -2.93
C GLU A 309 -5.85 19.26 -2.88
N GLY A 310 -4.96 19.49 -1.94
CA GLY A 310 -4.28 20.78 -1.78
C GLY A 310 -3.17 20.99 -2.80
N ASN A 311 -2.56 22.18 -2.77
CA ASN A 311 -1.24 22.39 -3.36
C ASN A 311 -0.18 21.60 -2.55
N GLY A 312 1.11 21.76 -2.85
CA GLY A 312 2.18 21.14 -2.06
C GLY A 312 2.08 19.61 -2.02
N TYR A 313 1.78 19.00 -3.17
CA TYR A 313 1.55 17.56 -3.32
C TYR A 313 0.36 17.08 -2.48
N GLY A 314 -0.80 17.74 -2.66
CA GLY A 314 -2.07 17.31 -2.06
C GLY A 314 -2.29 17.72 -0.60
N ASN A 315 -1.45 18.60 -0.02
CA ASN A 315 -1.41 18.81 1.42
C ASN A 315 -1.61 20.25 1.90
N GLU A 316 -1.49 21.26 1.05
CA GLU A 316 -1.60 22.69 1.43
C GLU A 316 -2.95 23.28 1.01
N TYR A 317 -3.76 23.70 1.99
CA TYR A 317 -5.16 24.08 1.81
C TYR A 317 -5.47 25.56 2.08
N THR A 318 -4.47 26.44 2.08
CA THR A 318 -4.73 27.88 2.16
C THR A 318 -5.70 28.29 1.05
N ASN A 319 -6.76 29.04 1.41
CA ASN A 319 -7.85 29.45 0.52
C ASN A 319 -8.68 28.30 -0.12
N LEU A 320 -8.53 27.08 0.37
CA LEU A 320 -9.28 25.89 -0.05
C LEU A 320 -10.15 25.32 1.06
N THR A 321 -10.19 25.97 2.23
CA THR A 321 -11.03 25.59 3.37
C THR A 321 -12.52 25.78 3.06
N PRO A 322 -13.44 25.06 3.76
CA PRO A 322 -14.86 25.13 3.44
C PRO A 322 -15.47 26.53 3.51
N ASP A 323 -14.98 27.41 4.36
CA ASP A 323 -15.43 28.81 4.46
C ASP A 323 -14.96 29.67 3.28
N LYS A 324 -13.83 29.35 2.65
CA LYS A 324 -13.22 30.11 1.55
C LYS A 324 -13.64 29.64 0.17
N LEU A 325 -14.01 28.38 0.00
CA LEU A 325 -14.45 27.85 -1.30
C LEU A 325 -15.73 28.54 -1.78
N ALA A 326 -15.64 29.16 -2.96
CA ALA A 326 -16.74 29.84 -3.64
C ALA A 326 -17.64 28.86 -4.40
N ILE A 327 -18.26 27.92 -3.67
CA ILE A 327 -19.16 26.88 -4.20
C ILE A 327 -20.58 27.02 -3.66
N LYS A 328 -21.56 26.60 -4.46
CA LYS A 328 -22.99 26.69 -4.11
C LYS A 328 -23.40 25.62 -3.10
N ASP A 329 -22.94 24.39 -3.31
CA ASP A 329 -23.27 23.24 -2.48
C ASP A 329 -22.00 22.71 -1.81
N LYS A 330 -21.93 22.83 -0.48
CA LYS A 330 -20.82 22.37 0.37
C LYS A 330 -21.06 20.98 0.98
N SER A 331 -22.12 20.29 0.57
CA SER A 331 -22.37 18.93 1.04
C SER A 331 -21.35 17.95 0.48
N ASN A 332 -21.02 16.96 1.30
CA ASN A 332 -20.16 15.85 0.92
C ASN A 332 -18.78 16.28 0.41
N LEU A 333 -18.21 17.35 0.97
CA LEU A 333 -16.78 17.65 0.83
C LEU A 333 -15.98 16.69 1.70
N ALA A 334 -14.87 16.18 1.17
CA ALA A 334 -13.81 15.50 1.90
C ALA A 334 -12.46 16.09 1.46
N TYR A 335 -11.47 16.01 2.35
CA TYR A 335 -10.13 16.56 2.11
C TYR A 335 -9.09 15.45 2.13
N ASN A 336 -8.13 15.53 1.20
CA ASN A 336 -7.08 14.53 1.08
C ASN A 336 -5.84 14.92 1.87
N ALA A 337 -5.07 13.95 2.33
CA ALA A 337 -3.70 14.16 2.80
C ALA A 337 -2.80 13.09 2.21
N HIS A 338 -1.65 13.49 1.70
CA HIS A 338 -0.64 12.55 1.19
C HIS A 338 0.52 12.49 2.17
N ARG A 339 0.83 11.29 2.65
CA ARG A 339 1.79 11.08 3.73
C ARG A 339 2.94 10.21 3.28
N TYR A 340 4.03 10.87 2.92
CA TYR A 340 5.31 10.28 2.56
C TYR A 340 6.42 10.97 3.33
N TRP A 341 7.40 10.22 3.84
CA TRP A 341 8.63 10.79 4.42
C TRP A 341 8.38 11.92 5.41
N CYS A 342 7.47 11.70 6.36
CA CYS A 342 7.15 12.64 7.42
C CYS A 342 7.11 11.96 8.79
N PRO A 343 7.30 12.67 9.90
CA PRO A 343 7.20 12.07 11.22
C PRO A 343 5.81 11.49 11.51
N ASN A 344 5.77 10.41 12.28
CA ASN A 344 4.55 9.82 12.84
C ASN A 344 4.34 10.13 14.33
N THR A 345 5.20 10.98 14.92
CA THR A 345 5.06 11.37 16.32
C THR A 345 3.83 12.26 16.50
N PRO A 346 3.02 12.04 17.56
CA PRO A 346 1.81 12.86 17.80
C PRO A 346 2.09 14.35 17.98
N GLU A 347 3.30 14.72 18.38
CA GLU A 347 3.70 16.10 18.68
C GLU A 347 4.10 16.87 17.43
N ALA A 348 4.52 16.19 16.36
CA ALA A 348 4.97 16.82 15.12
C ALA A 348 3.84 17.63 14.49
N ALA A 349 4.14 18.90 14.18
CA ALA A 349 3.19 19.84 13.65
C ALA A 349 3.84 20.79 12.63
N ASP A 350 3.06 21.17 11.63
CA ASP A 350 3.40 22.28 10.74
C ASP A 350 2.82 23.58 11.31
N SER A 351 3.52 24.70 11.15
CA SER A 351 3.06 26.01 11.61
C SER A 351 1.90 26.54 10.77
N ASN A 352 1.79 26.10 9.52
CA ASN A 352 0.60 26.33 8.70
C ASN A 352 -0.48 25.30 9.07
N PRO A 353 -1.61 25.71 9.67
CA PRO A 353 -2.68 24.78 10.05
C PRO A 353 -3.39 24.15 8.84
N ASN A 354 -3.19 24.69 7.64
CA ASN A 354 -3.73 24.17 6.40
C ASN A 354 -2.75 23.24 5.67
N GLN A 355 -1.57 22.98 6.22
CA GLN A 355 -0.64 21.95 5.75
C GLN A 355 -0.91 20.65 6.50
N ILE A 356 -1.55 19.66 5.85
CA ILE A 356 -2.18 18.53 6.54
C ILE A 356 -1.53 17.15 6.26
N ASN A 357 -0.23 17.09 5.98
CA ASN A 357 0.50 15.82 5.88
C ASN A 357 0.87 15.21 7.25
N LEU A 358 0.79 15.97 8.35
CA LEU A 358 1.13 15.51 9.70
C LEU A 358 -0.12 15.15 10.51
N LEU A 359 -0.03 14.10 11.34
CA LEU A 359 -1.15 13.58 12.15
C LEU A 359 -1.88 14.65 12.96
N LYS A 360 -1.13 15.58 13.55
CA LYS A 360 -1.71 16.66 14.36
C LYS A 360 -2.46 17.68 13.51
N ASN A 361 -1.85 18.14 12.41
CA ASN A 361 -2.45 19.13 11.52
C ASN A 361 -3.70 18.56 10.83
N LEU A 362 -3.64 17.33 10.32
CA LEU A 362 -4.79 16.71 9.64
C LEU A 362 -5.97 16.49 10.59
N ALA A 363 -5.72 16.09 11.84
CA ALA A 363 -6.77 15.95 12.85
C ALA A 363 -7.39 17.31 13.19
N ALA A 364 -6.54 18.31 13.44
CA ALA A 364 -6.99 19.66 13.75
C ALA A 364 -7.79 20.29 12.61
N PHE A 365 -7.39 20.07 11.36
CA PHE A 365 -8.11 20.54 10.17
C PHE A 365 -9.49 19.87 10.07
N ARG A 366 -9.53 18.54 10.17
CA ARG A 366 -10.77 17.73 10.18
C ARG A 366 -11.75 18.25 11.22
N ASP A 367 -11.29 18.42 12.44
CA ASP A 367 -12.11 18.76 13.61
C ASP A 367 -12.56 20.23 13.57
N LYS A 368 -11.69 21.15 13.14
CA LYS A 368 -12.03 22.58 12.98
C LYS A 368 -13.11 22.79 11.93
N TRP A 369 -13.00 22.12 10.79
CA TRP A 369 -13.84 22.35 9.63
C TRP A 369 -15.05 21.42 9.56
N LEU A 370 -15.16 20.45 10.46
CA LEU A 370 -16.23 19.45 10.51
C LEU A 370 -16.43 18.76 9.15
N VAL A 371 -15.31 18.36 8.54
CA VAL A 371 -15.27 17.63 7.27
C VAL A 371 -14.48 16.34 7.45
N PRO A 372 -14.76 15.27 6.69
CA PRO A 372 -13.89 14.11 6.63
C PRO A 372 -12.53 14.49 6.03
N VAL A 373 -11.46 13.99 6.64
CA VAL A 373 -10.12 13.94 6.06
C VAL A 373 -9.80 12.47 5.81
N TRP A 374 -9.26 12.16 4.64
CA TRP A 374 -8.86 10.81 4.24
C TRP A 374 -7.44 10.85 3.69
N VAL A 375 -6.61 9.87 4.05
CA VAL A 375 -5.23 9.79 3.54
C VAL A 375 -5.24 8.98 2.24
N GLY A 376 -5.44 9.65 1.10
CA GLY A 376 -5.56 9.02 -0.21
C GLY A 376 -4.27 8.39 -0.71
N GLU A 377 -3.13 8.81 -0.16
CA GLU A 377 -1.83 8.23 -0.44
C GLU A 377 -0.91 8.21 0.78
N THR A 378 -0.29 7.05 1.00
CA THR A 378 0.77 6.89 1.98
C THR A 378 1.60 5.66 1.64
N GLY A 379 2.92 5.68 1.81
CA GLY A 379 3.73 4.56 1.35
C GLY A 379 5.21 4.90 1.21
N GLU A 380 5.93 4.12 0.40
CA GLU A 380 7.33 4.34 0.02
C GLU A 380 8.40 4.37 1.15
N ASN A 381 7.99 4.30 2.42
CA ASN A 381 8.84 4.23 3.61
C ASN A 381 9.12 2.78 4.09
N SER A 382 9.83 2.64 5.22
CA SER A 382 10.08 1.35 5.87
C SER A 382 8.84 0.75 6.52
N ASN A 383 8.89 -0.54 6.85
CA ASN A 383 7.80 -1.21 7.59
C ASN A 383 7.57 -0.62 8.99
N GLU A 384 8.62 -0.12 9.65
CA GLU A 384 8.49 0.60 10.92
C GLU A 384 7.67 1.87 10.76
N TRP A 385 7.94 2.62 9.69
CA TRP A 385 7.17 3.80 9.37
C TRP A 385 5.72 3.45 9.01
N PHE A 386 5.50 2.44 8.16
CA PHE A 386 4.15 1.97 7.78
C PHE A 386 3.32 1.60 9.01
N GLY A 387 3.91 0.78 9.89
CA GLY A 387 3.25 0.32 11.10
C GLY A 387 2.86 1.46 12.04
N ALA A 388 3.73 2.46 12.20
CA ALA A 388 3.46 3.64 13.02
C ALA A 388 2.40 4.56 12.39
N ALA A 389 2.48 4.80 11.07
CA ALA A 389 1.51 5.64 10.35
C ALA A 389 0.09 5.06 10.44
N VAL A 390 -0.07 3.77 10.14
CA VAL A 390 -1.37 3.09 10.20
C VAL A 390 -1.94 3.11 11.62
N GLN A 391 -1.11 2.91 12.64
CA GLN A 391 -1.57 2.98 14.04
C GLN A 391 -2.03 4.39 14.42
N GLY A 392 -1.27 5.42 14.07
CA GLY A 392 -1.65 6.81 14.33
C GLY A 392 -2.97 7.20 13.64
N LEU A 393 -3.14 6.81 12.38
CA LEU A 393 -4.38 7.06 11.64
C LEU A 393 -5.57 6.26 12.21
N ASN A 394 -5.36 4.98 12.54
CA ASN A 394 -6.40 4.15 13.13
C ASN A 394 -6.83 4.64 14.51
N ALA A 395 -5.91 5.15 15.33
CA ALA A 395 -6.23 5.71 16.65
C ALA A 395 -7.15 6.93 16.57
N GLN A 396 -7.12 7.65 15.45
CA GLN A 396 -8.00 8.79 15.16
C GLN A 396 -9.19 8.45 14.26
N ASN A 397 -9.35 7.17 13.92
CA ASN A 397 -10.35 6.64 12.99
C ASN A 397 -10.31 7.26 11.58
N ILE A 398 -9.11 7.61 11.10
CA ILE A 398 -8.88 8.19 9.78
C ILE A 398 -8.52 7.08 8.80
N GLY A 399 -9.27 7.02 7.70
CA GLY A 399 -9.03 6.06 6.62
C GLY A 399 -7.79 6.42 5.80
N TRP A 400 -7.25 5.43 5.09
CA TRP A 400 -6.04 5.58 4.30
C TRP A 400 -5.97 4.64 3.09
N CYS A 401 -5.16 4.97 2.10
CA CYS A 401 -4.90 4.14 0.93
C CYS A 401 -3.39 4.03 0.68
N HIS A 402 -2.84 2.81 0.73
CA HIS A 402 -1.40 2.60 0.61
C HIS A 402 -0.95 2.69 -0.84
N TRP A 403 0.20 3.33 -1.06
CA TRP A 403 0.89 3.44 -2.33
C TRP A 403 2.10 2.50 -2.35
N THR A 404 2.14 1.46 -3.19
CA THR A 404 1.14 1.03 -4.20
C THR A 404 0.97 -0.49 -4.17
N LEU A 405 -0.05 -1.00 -4.87
CA LEU A 405 -0.33 -2.45 -4.92
C LEU A 405 0.83 -3.24 -5.54
N LYS A 406 1.35 -2.82 -6.69
CA LYS A 406 2.38 -3.55 -7.45
C LYS A 406 3.60 -2.69 -7.75
N ARG A 407 4.79 -3.25 -7.60
CA ARG A 407 6.05 -2.61 -8.02
C ARG A 407 7.06 -3.61 -8.56
N VAL A 408 7.76 -3.23 -9.63
CA VAL A 408 8.86 -4.04 -10.18
C VAL A 408 10.05 -3.98 -9.24
N ASP A 409 10.44 -5.15 -8.74
CA ASP A 409 11.62 -5.33 -7.90
C ASP A 409 11.66 -4.34 -6.71
N GLY A 410 10.50 -4.11 -6.11
CA GLY A 410 10.30 -3.14 -5.02
C GLY A 410 9.76 -3.80 -3.75
N PRO A 411 10.41 -3.60 -2.59
CA PRO A 411 9.96 -4.17 -1.33
C PRO A 411 8.81 -3.39 -0.68
N THR A 412 8.57 -2.12 -1.05
CA THR A 412 7.57 -1.23 -0.39
C THR A 412 6.11 -1.48 -0.79
N SER A 413 5.87 -2.16 -1.92
CA SER A 413 4.53 -2.47 -2.43
C SER A 413 3.92 -3.70 -1.77
N LEU A 414 2.63 -3.97 -1.98
CA LEU A 414 2.01 -5.22 -1.49
C LEU A 414 2.46 -6.45 -2.29
N LEU A 415 2.63 -6.28 -3.60
CA LEU A 415 2.98 -7.31 -4.57
C LEU A 415 4.23 -6.91 -5.37
N ARG A 416 5.28 -7.72 -5.25
CA ARG A 416 6.49 -7.58 -6.04
C ARG A 416 6.34 -8.22 -7.41
N VAL A 417 6.57 -7.44 -8.45
CA VAL A 417 6.71 -7.90 -9.84
C VAL A 417 8.17 -8.23 -10.10
N LYS A 418 8.43 -9.38 -10.74
CA LYS A 418 9.80 -9.78 -11.08
C LYS A 418 10.44 -8.82 -12.11
N PRO A 419 11.76 -8.57 -12.04
CA PRO A 419 12.48 -7.83 -13.08
C PRO A 419 12.19 -8.38 -14.48
N TYR A 420 12.14 -7.49 -15.47
CA TYR A 420 11.78 -7.84 -16.84
C TYR A 420 12.83 -7.40 -17.87
N GLY A 421 13.96 -6.84 -17.44
CA GLY A 421 14.94 -6.23 -18.35
C GLY A 421 14.48 -4.84 -18.80
N SER A 422 14.51 -4.56 -20.10
CA SER A 422 14.20 -3.23 -20.65
C SER A 422 12.87 -3.20 -21.39
N ILE A 423 12.03 -2.18 -21.12
CA ILE A 423 10.77 -1.99 -21.83
C ILE A 423 10.98 -1.65 -23.32
N LEU A 424 12.20 -1.26 -23.69
CA LEU A 424 12.57 -0.90 -25.04
C LEU A 424 12.88 -2.13 -25.92
N THR A 425 13.08 -3.32 -25.35
CA THR A 425 13.27 -4.57 -26.10
C THR A 425 11.97 -5.38 -26.20
N ALA A 426 11.85 -6.21 -27.25
CA ALA A 426 10.67 -7.06 -27.42
C ALA A 426 10.54 -8.09 -26.29
N GLU A 427 11.66 -8.67 -25.89
CA GLU A 427 11.78 -9.65 -24.82
C GLU A 427 11.37 -9.04 -23.49
N GLY A 428 11.81 -7.81 -23.21
CA GLY A 428 11.49 -7.14 -21.95
C GLY A 428 10.02 -6.72 -21.88
N ARG A 429 9.41 -6.27 -22.97
CA ARG A 429 7.96 -6.05 -23.02
C ARG A 429 7.17 -7.33 -22.78
N ALA A 430 7.55 -8.43 -23.43
CA ALA A 430 6.90 -9.72 -23.23
C ALA A 430 7.06 -10.21 -21.78
N ALA A 431 8.24 -10.04 -21.20
CA ALA A 431 8.49 -10.35 -19.79
C ALA A 431 7.65 -9.49 -18.84
N LEU A 432 7.56 -8.18 -19.08
CA LEU A 432 6.73 -7.27 -18.29
C LEU A 432 5.26 -7.71 -18.30
N LEU A 433 4.70 -7.95 -19.50
CA LEU A 433 3.30 -8.37 -19.65
C LEU A 433 2.98 -9.68 -18.90
N ARG A 434 3.91 -10.64 -18.87
CA ARG A 434 3.76 -11.87 -18.09
C ARG A 434 3.91 -11.61 -16.59
N ASN A 435 4.98 -10.90 -16.19
CA ASN A 435 5.38 -10.77 -14.79
C ASN A 435 4.37 -9.96 -13.96
N VAL A 436 3.66 -9.00 -14.57
CA VAL A 436 2.66 -8.16 -13.88
C VAL A 436 1.37 -8.90 -13.57
N GLN A 437 1.11 -10.06 -14.18
CA GLN A 437 -0.07 -10.86 -13.86
C GLN A 437 -0.01 -11.32 -12.39
N TYR A 438 -1.15 -11.29 -11.69
CA TYR A 438 -1.25 -11.65 -10.27
C TYR A 438 -0.53 -12.97 -9.92
N ALA A 439 -0.75 -14.01 -10.72
CA ALA A 439 -0.17 -15.35 -10.49
C ALA A 439 1.37 -15.37 -10.53
N ASN A 440 2.00 -14.36 -11.13
CA ASN A 440 3.46 -14.25 -11.24
C ASN A 440 4.07 -13.23 -10.25
N CYS A 441 3.22 -12.52 -9.51
CA CYS A 441 3.63 -11.58 -8.48
C CYS A 441 3.92 -12.31 -7.15
N LEU A 442 4.81 -11.75 -6.35
CA LEU A 442 5.16 -12.27 -5.03
C LEU A 442 4.64 -11.33 -3.93
N PRO A 443 3.83 -11.79 -2.97
CA PRO A 443 3.44 -10.97 -1.83
C PRO A 443 4.64 -10.56 -0.96
N ASN A 444 4.77 -9.27 -0.67
CA ASN A 444 5.69 -8.77 0.35
C ASN A 444 5.04 -8.98 1.74
N LYS A 445 5.29 -10.15 2.34
CA LYS A 445 4.63 -10.60 3.59
C LYS A 445 4.86 -9.67 4.77
N ASP A 446 6.05 -9.09 4.85
CA ASP A 446 6.50 -8.11 5.84
C ASP A 446 5.70 -6.81 5.74
N VAL A 447 5.47 -6.30 4.52
CA VAL A 447 4.59 -5.15 4.29
C VAL A 447 3.14 -5.46 4.71
N ILE A 448 2.62 -6.63 4.36
CA ILE A 448 1.27 -7.06 4.78
C ILE A 448 1.17 -7.04 6.31
N VAL A 449 2.17 -7.58 7.01
CA VAL A 449 2.21 -7.61 8.47
C VAL A 449 2.25 -6.19 9.05
N ALA A 450 3.13 -5.32 8.54
CA ALA A 450 3.26 -3.94 9.00
C ALA A 450 1.93 -3.16 8.92
N LEU A 451 1.17 -3.37 7.85
CA LEU A 451 -0.08 -2.65 7.57
C LEU A 451 -1.32 -3.24 8.26
N THR A 452 -1.32 -4.52 8.61
CA THR A 452 -2.53 -5.23 9.06
C THR A 452 -2.46 -5.79 10.48
N LYS A 453 -1.27 -5.86 11.08
CA LYS A 453 -1.07 -6.51 12.39
C LYS A 453 -0.70 -5.50 13.48
N PRO A 454 -1.02 -5.79 14.75
CA PRO A 454 -0.62 -4.95 15.88
C PRO A 454 0.91 -4.95 16.08
N ALA A 455 1.43 -3.97 16.83
CA ALA A 455 2.88 -3.77 16.99
C ALA A 455 3.63 -4.97 17.58
N ASN A 456 2.98 -5.73 18.46
CA ASN A 456 3.55 -6.89 19.14
C ASN A 456 3.40 -8.20 18.35
N TYR A 457 2.88 -8.14 17.12
CA TYR A 457 2.71 -9.34 16.30
C TYR A 457 4.05 -9.88 15.83
N THR A 458 4.21 -11.20 15.92
CA THR A 458 5.31 -11.93 15.29
C THR A 458 4.81 -13.23 14.67
N ALA A 459 5.44 -13.67 13.58
CA ALA A 459 5.19 -14.97 12.96
C ALA A 459 6.43 -15.49 12.22
N PRO A 460 6.58 -16.81 12.05
CA PRO A 460 7.67 -17.37 11.25
C PRO A 460 7.61 -16.85 9.81
N PHE A 461 8.72 -16.34 9.29
CA PHE A 461 8.83 -15.95 7.88
C PHE A 461 8.89 -17.17 6.95
N ALA A 462 9.59 -18.21 7.40
CA ALA A 462 9.74 -19.50 6.75
C ALA A 462 9.57 -20.65 7.76
N SER A 463 9.32 -21.86 7.26
CA SER A 463 9.35 -23.07 8.07
C SER A 463 10.80 -23.51 8.30
N LEU A 464 11.33 -23.24 9.50
CA LEU A 464 12.72 -23.52 9.86
C LEU A 464 12.81 -24.70 10.83
N THR A 465 13.79 -25.59 10.60
CA THR A 465 14.01 -26.80 11.41
C THR A 465 15.46 -26.95 11.83
N ILE A 466 15.68 -27.58 12.98
CA ILE A 466 16.99 -27.97 13.51
C ILE A 466 16.96 -29.50 13.73
N PRO A 467 17.84 -30.30 13.12
CA PRO A 467 18.95 -29.90 12.24
C PRO A 467 18.46 -29.33 10.89
N GLY A 468 19.28 -28.49 10.28
CA GLY A 468 18.91 -27.75 9.06
C GLY A 468 19.78 -26.53 8.81
N THR A 469 19.54 -25.82 7.71
CA THR A 469 20.19 -24.53 7.41
C THR A 469 19.15 -23.41 7.48
N ILE A 470 19.42 -22.41 8.31
CA ILE A 470 18.65 -21.18 8.49
C ILE A 470 19.39 -20.06 7.75
N GLN A 471 18.70 -19.36 6.84
CA GLN A 471 19.29 -18.20 6.18
C GLN A 471 19.15 -16.99 7.09
N ALA A 472 20.18 -16.16 7.19
CA ALA A 472 20.16 -15.01 8.09
C ALA A 472 19.04 -14.01 7.72
N ALA A 473 18.76 -13.84 6.43
CA ALA A 473 17.69 -12.96 5.96
C ALA A 473 16.26 -13.49 6.20
N ASP A 474 16.10 -14.75 6.61
CA ASP A 474 14.80 -15.43 6.83
C ASP A 474 14.33 -15.32 8.29
N TYR A 475 14.72 -14.27 9.02
CA TYR A 475 14.24 -13.97 10.39
C TYR A 475 12.73 -13.74 10.41
N ASP A 476 12.10 -13.80 11.58
CA ASP A 476 10.65 -13.74 11.74
C ASP A 476 10.03 -12.44 11.17
N LEU A 477 8.75 -12.52 10.82
CA LEU A 477 7.92 -11.37 10.47
C LEU A 477 7.54 -10.62 11.74
N GLY A 478 7.71 -9.31 11.78
CA GLY A 478 7.32 -8.46 12.91
C GLY A 478 8.09 -7.14 12.90
N ARG A 479 7.76 -6.25 13.84
CA ARG A 479 8.43 -4.94 13.96
C ARG A 479 9.80 -5.03 14.62
N ALA A 480 10.59 -3.97 14.44
CA ALA A 480 11.78 -3.70 15.22
C ALA A 480 11.46 -3.70 16.73
N GLY A 481 12.35 -4.29 17.53
CA GLY A 481 12.14 -4.58 18.94
C GLY A 481 11.31 -5.84 19.23
N VAL A 482 10.69 -6.47 18.22
CA VAL A 482 9.90 -7.72 18.38
C VAL A 482 10.51 -8.88 17.61
N ALA A 483 10.68 -8.75 16.28
CA ALA A 483 11.24 -9.81 15.43
C ALA A 483 12.73 -9.62 15.14
N TYR A 484 13.20 -8.37 15.16
CA TYR A 484 14.61 -8.00 14.99
C TYR A 484 14.88 -6.68 15.72
N HIS A 485 16.14 -6.29 15.82
CA HIS A 485 16.57 -4.95 16.18
C HIS A 485 17.74 -4.55 15.29
N ASP A 486 17.61 -3.35 14.72
CA ASP A 486 18.56 -2.68 13.86
C ASP A 486 18.64 -1.21 14.31
N ASP A 487 19.84 -0.63 14.34
CA ASP A 487 20.08 0.72 14.84
C ASP A 487 19.44 1.79 13.94
N PHE A 488 19.21 1.51 12.65
CA PHE A 488 18.56 2.43 11.71
C PHE A 488 17.46 1.76 10.88
N SER A 489 16.26 1.67 11.45
CA SER A 489 15.14 0.93 10.85
C SER A 489 14.07 1.78 10.15
N ALA A 490 14.23 3.11 10.13
CA ALA A 490 13.26 4.00 9.49
C ALA A 490 13.85 5.32 8.99
N LYS A 491 13.61 5.59 7.70
CA LYS A 491 13.81 6.91 7.09
C LYS A 491 12.50 7.70 7.14
N ILE A 492 12.53 8.86 7.80
CA ILE A 492 11.34 9.70 8.07
C ILE A 492 11.36 11.08 7.41
N ASP A 493 12.44 11.43 6.70
CA ASP A 493 12.59 12.65 5.88
C ASP A 493 13.15 12.23 4.53
N TYR A 494 12.58 12.72 3.42
CA TYR A 494 13.00 12.36 2.07
C TYR A 494 14.40 12.87 1.76
N ARG A 495 14.84 13.95 2.43
CA ARG A 495 16.15 14.58 2.29
C ARG A 495 17.27 13.73 2.88
N ASP A 496 16.94 12.87 3.83
CA ASP A 496 17.87 11.88 4.34
C ASP A 496 18.16 10.86 3.23
N THR A 497 19.41 10.71 2.83
CA THR A 497 19.78 9.77 1.76
C THR A 497 20.12 8.38 2.28
N VAL A 498 20.17 8.20 3.60
CA VAL A 498 20.45 6.89 4.22
C VAL A 498 19.24 5.98 4.05
N ALA A 499 19.47 4.80 3.47
CA ALA A 499 18.45 3.77 3.36
C ALA A 499 18.26 3.08 4.71
N TRP A 500 17.02 2.76 5.09
CA TRP A 500 16.72 1.98 6.30
C TRP A 500 17.07 0.50 6.17
N ASN A 501 17.46 0.09 4.96
CA ASN A 501 18.09 -1.18 4.66
C ASN A 501 19.16 -0.82 3.63
N LEU A 502 20.40 -0.65 4.11
CA LEU A 502 21.59 -0.24 3.36
C LEU A 502 21.92 -1.25 2.24
N GLY A 503 21.56 -2.52 2.41
CA GLY A 503 21.68 -3.53 1.37
C GLY A 503 20.60 -3.45 0.28
N GLY A 504 19.49 -2.76 0.57
CA GLY A 504 18.44 -2.40 -0.39
C GLY A 504 17.68 -3.59 -0.99
N ALA A 505 17.77 -4.78 -0.40
CA ALA A 505 17.26 -6.01 -0.99
C ALA A 505 16.32 -6.79 -0.08
N TYR A 506 15.56 -7.69 -0.73
CA TYR A 506 14.72 -8.72 -0.13
C TYR A 506 13.50 -8.27 0.68
N ARG A 507 13.64 -7.47 1.73
CA ARG A 507 12.57 -7.07 2.66
C ARG A 507 12.53 -5.55 2.84
N ASN A 508 11.37 -5.04 3.23
CA ASN A 508 11.14 -3.63 3.54
C ASN A 508 11.38 -3.27 5.02
N ASP A 509 11.67 -4.28 5.83
CA ASP A 509 12.12 -4.15 7.21
C ASP A 509 13.46 -3.39 7.29
N GLY A 510 13.83 -3.03 8.53
CA GLY A 510 15.05 -2.28 8.83
C GLY A 510 16.35 -3.08 8.76
N VAL A 511 16.29 -4.42 8.73
CA VAL A 511 17.52 -5.22 8.67
C VAL A 511 18.23 -5.01 7.34
N ASP A 512 19.53 -4.75 7.40
CA ASP A 512 20.40 -4.54 6.24
C ASP A 512 20.65 -5.83 5.45
N ILE A 513 19.93 -6.02 4.34
CA ILE A 513 19.97 -7.23 3.52
C ILE A 513 20.44 -6.90 2.12
N GLN A 514 21.49 -7.59 1.67
CA GLN A 514 22.10 -7.39 0.35
C GLN A 514 22.10 -8.68 -0.47
N VAL A 515 22.17 -8.54 -1.80
CA VAL A 515 22.38 -9.68 -2.70
C VAL A 515 23.79 -10.24 -2.50
N THR A 516 23.92 -11.57 -2.43
CA THR A 516 25.21 -12.26 -2.35
C THR A 516 25.29 -13.40 -3.35
N THR A 517 26.53 -13.75 -3.72
CA THR A 517 26.88 -14.90 -4.56
C THR A 517 27.47 -16.07 -3.75
N ASP A 518 27.47 -15.99 -2.41
CA ASP A 518 27.99 -17.06 -1.56
C ASP A 518 27.21 -18.36 -1.79
N SER A 519 27.93 -19.43 -2.13
CA SER A 519 27.41 -20.78 -2.26
C SER A 519 27.98 -21.63 -1.12
N PRO A 520 27.18 -22.49 -0.44
CA PRO A 520 25.82 -22.94 -0.80
C PRO A 520 24.68 -22.07 -0.22
N GLY A 521 24.93 -20.80 0.12
CA GLY A 521 23.91 -19.88 0.64
C GLY A 521 22.81 -19.53 -0.37
N LYS A 522 21.71 -18.94 0.11
CA LYS A 522 20.73 -18.28 -0.78
C LYS A 522 21.33 -16.99 -1.36
N LYS A 523 20.55 -16.34 -2.25
CA LYS A 523 20.87 -15.06 -2.90
C LYS A 523 21.05 -13.85 -1.97
N TYR A 524 20.92 -14.00 -0.65
CA TYR A 524 20.97 -12.87 0.28
C TYR A 524 21.86 -13.14 1.50
N SER A 525 22.52 -12.09 2.00
CA SER A 525 23.19 -12.03 3.29
C SER A 525 22.71 -10.80 4.06
N VAL A 526 22.87 -10.84 5.38
CA VAL A 526 22.69 -9.67 6.25
C VAL A 526 24.06 -9.03 6.47
N GLY A 527 24.14 -7.71 6.34
CA GLY A 527 25.37 -6.93 6.48
C GLY A 527 25.19 -5.75 7.42
N HIS A 528 26.18 -4.83 7.44
CA HIS A 528 26.13 -3.57 8.20
C HIS A 528 25.80 -3.73 9.69
N LEU A 529 26.14 -4.89 10.24
CA LEU A 529 25.73 -5.34 11.57
C LEU A 529 26.40 -4.52 12.69
N ALA A 530 25.60 -3.79 13.45
CA ALA A 530 26.04 -3.07 14.64
C ALA A 530 26.07 -3.97 15.88
N VAL A 531 26.92 -3.63 16.85
CA VAL A 531 26.99 -4.36 18.13
C VAL A 531 25.72 -4.08 18.93
N GLY A 532 25.02 -5.15 19.31
CA GLY A 532 23.74 -5.07 20.04
C GLY A 532 22.55 -5.49 19.18
N GLU A 533 22.67 -5.46 17.86
CA GLU A 533 21.63 -5.90 16.93
C GLU A 533 21.33 -7.39 17.06
N TRP A 534 20.11 -7.76 16.70
CA TRP A 534 19.65 -9.14 16.78
C TRP A 534 18.51 -9.45 15.82
N MET A 535 18.37 -10.73 15.51
CA MET A 535 17.30 -11.29 14.69
C MET A 535 16.74 -12.55 15.35
N ASN A 536 15.41 -12.66 15.44
CA ASN A 536 14.71 -13.84 15.95
C ASN A 536 14.24 -14.74 14.81
N TYR A 537 14.29 -16.04 15.05
CA TYR A 537 13.87 -17.09 14.13
C TYR A 537 13.02 -18.10 14.90
N THR A 538 11.79 -18.31 14.46
CA THR A 538 10.97 -19.40 14.98
C THR A 538 11.41 -20.71 14.32
N VAL A 539 11.92 -21.64 15.14
CA VAL A 539 12.48 -22.93 14.69
C VAL A 539 11.73 -24.11 15.32
N THR A 540 11.71 -25.24 14.63
CA THR A 540 11.32 -26.53 15.21
C THR A 540 12.54 -27.43 15.35
N VAL A 541 12.94 -27.71 16.58
CA VAL A 541 14.02 -28.65 16.91
C VAL A 541 13.45 -30.06 16.90
N ALA A 542 13.94 -30.89 15.98
CA ALA A 542 13.39 -32.22 15.72
C ALA A 542 13.63 -33.21 16.89
N ALA A 543 14.76 -33.10 17.58
CA ALA A 543 15.11 -33.95 18.71
C ALA A 543 15.92 -33.14 19.75
N ALA A 544 15.75 -33.45 21.03
CA ALA A 544 16.55 -32.80 22.05
C ALA A 544 18.01 -33.29 21.92
N GLY A 545 18.99 -32.39 22.05
CA GLY A 545 20.38 -32.79 21.93
C GLY A 545 21.36 -31.64 21.70
N THR A 546 22.64 -32.00 21.66
CA THR A 546 23.72 -31.07 21.32
C THR A 546 23.97 -31.10 19.81
N TYR A 547 24.05 -29.92 19.22
CA TYR A 547 24.27 -29.74 17.79
C TYR A 547 25.61 -29.06 17.53
N SER A 548 26.26 -29.39 16.42
CA SER A 548 27.28 -28.53 15.86
C SER A 548 26.56 -27.41 15.13
N VAL A 549 26.93 -26.16 15.44
CA VAL A 549 26.43 -24.99 14.72
C VAL A 549 27.56 -24.35 13.95
N GLN A 550 27.31 -24.16 12.66
CA GLN A 550 28.19 -23.48 11.72
C GLN A 550 27.53 -22.17 11.31
N VAL A 551 28.28 -21.07 11.30
CA VAL A 551 27.79 -19.78 10.80
C VAL A 551 28.72 -19.29 9.70
N ARG A 552 28.12 -18.99 8.54
CA ARG A 552 28.82 -18.50 7.37
C ARG A 552 28.87 -16.98 7.39
N VAL A 553 30.07 -16.44 7.52
CA VAL A 553 30.29 -15.02 7.79
C VAL A 553 31.38 -14.41 6.91
N LYS A 554 31.35 -13.09 6.77
CA LYS A 554 32.54 -12.29 6.49
C LYS A 554 32.99 -11.61 7.78
N SER A 555 34.26 -11.71 8.12
CA SER A 555 34.83 -11.06 9.30
C SER A 555 34.89 -9.55 9.13
N ALA A 556 34.68 -8.81 10.22
CA ALA A 556 35.09 -7.41 10.29
C ALA A 556 36.62 -7.30 10.42
N PRO A 557 37.21 -6.08 10.36
CA PRO A 557 38.66 -5.85 10.57
C PRO A 557 39.17 -6.21 11.98
N THR A 558 38.29 -6.52 12.92
CA THR A 558 38.61 -6.97 14.28
C THR A 558 37.91 -8.31 14.56
N PRO A 559 38.45 -9.14 15.47
CA PRO A 559 37.79 -10.39 15.86
C PRO A 559 36.34 -10.15 16.30
N GLY A 560 35.43 -10.91 15.70
CA GLY A 560 33.99 -10.79 15.92
C GLY A 560 33.45 -11.85 16.88
N LYS A 561 32.20 -11.65 17.32
CA LYS A 561 31.52 -12.58 18.21
C LYS A 561 30.01 -12.56 17.98
N LEU A 562 29.46 -13.74 17.78
CA LEU A 562 28.01 -13.97 17.66
C LEU A 562 27.53 -14.78 18.86
N LEU A 563 26.37 -14.42 19.40
CA LEU A 563 25.68 -15.18 20.44
C LEU A 563 24.40 -15.79 19.86
N LEU A 564 24.15 -17.05 20.18
CA LEU A 564 22.88 -17.70 19.90
C LEU A 564 22.14 -17.92 21.20
N LYS A 565 20.88 -17.49 21.25
CA LYS A 565 19.99 -17.73 22.39
C LYS A 565 18.76 -18.52 21.96
N MET A 566 18.33 -19.48 22.76
CA MET A 566 17.06 -20.18 22.60
C MET A 566 16.13 -19.72 23.72
N ASP A 567 14.97 -19.16 23.36
CA ASP A 567 13.98 -18.64 24.31
C ASP A 567 14.59 -17.70 25.37
N GLY A 568 15.54 -16.85 24.93
CA GLY A 568 16.25 -15.91 25.78
C GLY A 568 17.48 -16.46 26.52
N VAL A 569 17.70 -17.77 26.51
CA VAL A 569 18.84 -18.42 27.18
C VAL A 569 19.99 -18.64 26.20
N SER A 570 21.21 -18.24 26.55
CA SER A 570 22.40 -18.45 25.69
C SER A 570 22.66 -19.95 25.50
N VAL A 571 22.69 -20.40 24.24
CA VAL A 571 22.96 -21.79 23.86
C VAL A 571 24.25 -21.96 23.08
N ALA A 572 24.82 -20.90 22.49
CA ALA A 572 26.13 -20.97 21.86
C ALA A 572 26.80 -19.59 21.79
N SER A 573 28.12 -19.59 21.76
CA SER A 573 28.96 -18.43 21.46
C SER A 573 29.94 -18.79 20.35
N LEU A 574 29.95 -18.01 19.27
CA LEU A 574 30.85 -18.19 18.14
C LEU A 574 31.86 -17.06 18.10
N LEU A 575 33.14 -17.41 18.12
CA LEU A 575 34.22 -16.47 17.85
C LEU A 575 34.52 -16.45 16.35
N VAL A 576 34.54 -15.27 15.75
CA VAL A 576 34.98 -15.03 14.39
C VAL A 576 36.43 -14.55 14.48
N SER A 577 37.35 -15.50 14.68
CA SER A 577 38.73 -15.23 15.09
C SER A 577 39.67 -14.89 13.94
N GLN A 578 39.37 -15.30 12.71
CA GLN A 578 40.19 -14.94 11.55
C GLN A 578 39.64 -13.68 10.92
N VAL A 579 40.41 -12.59 11.04
CA VAL A 579 40.20 -11.37 10.26
C VAL A 579 40.74 -11.64 8.86
N ASP A 580 39.87 -11.64 7.86
CA ASP A 580 40.25 -11.62 6.46
C ASP A 580 39.97 -10.23 5.86
N SER A 581 41.04 -9.47 5.64
CA SER A 581 40.97 -8.16 4.99
C SER A 581 40.54 -8.24 3.52
N ALA A 582 40.58 -9.43 2.89
CA ALA A 582 40.09 -9.65 1.54
C ALA A 582 38.57 -9.88 1.47
N GLY A 583 37.87 -9.91 2.60
CA GLY A 583 36.41 -10.01 2.66
C GLY A 583 35.85 -11.33 2.11
N LYS A 584 36.59 -12.45 2.24
CA LYS A 584 36.11 -13.77 1.83
C LYS A 584 35.16 -14.34 2.87
N TRP A 585 34.30 -15.23 2.39
CA TRP A 585 33.39 -15.97 3.23
C TRP A 585 34.09 -17.11 3.97
N MET A 586 33.90 -17.17 5.28
CA MET A 586 34.42 -18.20 6.18
C MET A 586 33.32 -18.83 7.02
N THR A 587 33.60 -19.99 7.62
CA THR A 587 32.62 -20.72 8.44
C THR A 587 33.13 -20.85 9.87
N ALA A 588 32.54 -20.08 10.79
CA ALA A 588 32.78 -20.24 12.22
C ALA A 588 31.98 -21.45 12.73
N THR A 589 32.57 -22.29 13.58
CA THR A 589 31.91 -23.52 14.08
C THR A 589 32.03 -23.61 15.59
N THR A 590 30.97 -24.02 16.27
CA THR A 590 30.98 -24.39 17.69
C THR A 590 29.96 -25.49 17.99
N LYS A 591 29.83 -25.87 19.26
CA LYS A 591 28.76 -26.74 19.75
C LYS A 591 27.73 -25.91 20.52
N THR A 592 26.46 -26.29 20.41
CA THR A 592 25.42 -25.74 21.27
C THR A 592 25.42 -26.41 22.65
N ALA A 593 24.85 -25.76 23.65
CA ALA A 593 24.23 -26.46 24.78
C ALA A 593 23.15 -27.43 24.28
N THR A 594 22.66 -28.31 25.15
CA THR A 594 21.55 -29.20 24.80
C THR A 594 20.31 -28.36 24.44
N LEU A 595 19.87 -28.46 23.19
CA LEU A 595 18.65 -27.82 22.72
C LEU A 595 17.45 -28.70 23.09
N PRO A 596 16.36 -28.14 23.62
CA PRO A 596 15.10 -28.87 23.79
C PRO A 596 14.45 -29.21 22.44
N ALA A 597 13.71 -30.31 22.38
CA ALA A 597 12.87 -30.64 21.22
C ALA A 597 11.60 -29.78 21.20
N GLY A 598 11.10 -29.47 20.02
CA GLY A 598 9.86 -28.73 19.84
C GLY A 598 10.06 -27.37 19.19
N ARG A 599 9.05 -26.50 19.35
CA ARG A 599 9.03 -25.17 18.73
C ARG A 599 9.61 -24.13 19.69
N HIS A 600 10.59 -23.37 19.22
CA HIS A 600 11.34 -22.40 20.02
C HIS A 600 11.67 -21.13 19.21
N THR A 601 12.04 -20.06 19.90
CA THR A 601 12.62 -18.85 19.31
C THR A 601 14.14 -18.89 19.45
N LEU A 602 14.83 -19.02 18.32
CA LEU A 602 16.28 -18.85 18.23
C LEU A 602 16.58 -17.38 17.94
N GLN A 603 17.46 -16.75 18.71
CA GLN A 603 17.97 -15.41 18.46
C GLN A 603 19.43 -15.47 18.02
N LEU A 604 19.77 -14.81 16.92
CA LEU A 604 21.14 -14.44 16.57
C LEU A 604 21.40 -13.02 17.07
N GLN A 605 22.40 -12.83 17.93
CA GLN A 605 22.81 -11.51 18.43
C GLN A 605 24.26 -11.20 18.03
N ILE A 606 24.49 -9.96 17.61
CA ILE A 606 25.82 -9.42 17.29
C ILE A 606 26.45 -8.89 18.57
N ALA A 607 27.39 -9.65 19.16
CA ALA A 607 28.03 -9.27 20.42
C ALA A 607 29.36 -8.51 20.23
N GLN A 608 30.04 -8.76 19.10
CA GLN A 608 31.19 -8.00 18.62
C GLN A 608 31.14 -7.95 17.08
N PRO A 609 31.81 -6.99 16.43
CA PRO A 609 31.63 -6.71 15.00
C PRO A 609 31.80 -7.92 14.07
N VAL A 610 30.87 -8.06 13.11
CA VAL A 610 30.92 -9.02 11.99
C VAL A 610 30.46 -8.26 10.75
N ASP A 611 31.14 -8.41 9.62
CA ASP A 611 30.77 -7.67 8.40
C ASP A 611 29.45 -8.16 7.81
N GLN A 612 29.35 -9.49 7.60
CA GLN A 612 28.15 -10.11 7.04
C GLN A 612 27.89 -11.50 7.60
N VAL A 613 26.62 -11.89 7.63
CA VAL A 613 26.16 -13.26 7.94
C VAL A 613 25.27 -13.76 6.80
N SER A 614 25.59 -14.93 6.24
CA SER A 614 24.77 -15.56 5.19
C SER A 614 23.77 -16.58 5.77
N TRP A 615 24.27 -17.56 6.52
CA TRP A 615 23.43 -18.63 7.06
C TRP A 615 24.01 -19.24 8.34
N LEU A 616 23.15 -19.94 9.08
CA LEU A 616 23.46 -20.79 10.22
C LEU A 616 23.07 -22.23 9.86
N ARG A 617 23.93 -23.20 10.13
CA ARG A 617 23.66 -24.63 9.88
C ARG A 617 23.86 -25.43 11.14
N PHE A 618 22.85 -26.22 11.47
CA PHE A 618 22.85 -27.11 12.63
C PHE A 618 22.91 -28.56 12.16
N THR A 619 23.89 -29.31 12.66
CA THR A 619 24.01 -30.75 12.44
C THR A 619 24.03 -31.49 13.78
N PRO A 620 23.34 -32.63 13.93
CA PRO A 620 23.38 -33.40 15.17
C PRO A 620 24.82 -33.86 15.44
N ILE A 621 25.27 -33.78 16.69
CA ILE A 621 26.51 -34.45 17.09
C ILE A 621 26.11 -35.84 17.60
N SER A 622 26.48 -36.89 16.87
CA SER A 622 26.29 -38.25 17.36
C SER A 622 27.05 -38.42 18.68
N THR A 623 26.35 -38.73 19.76
CA THR A 623 26.99 -39.33 20.93
C THR A 623 27.48 -40.70 20.47
N GLY A 624 28.78 -40.82 20.18
CA GLY A 624 29.38 -42.12 19.96
C GLY A 624 29.01 -43.02 21.13
N SER A 625 28.43 -44.18 20.84
CA SER A 625 28.37 -45.28 21.79
C SER A 625 29.76 -45.45 22.37
N ALA A 626 29.92 -45.24 23.67
CA ALA A 626 31.09 -45.73 24.38
C ALA A 626 31.16 -47.23 24.08
N GLY A 627 32.12 -47.61 23.23
CA GLY A 627 32.39 -49.01 22.93
C GLY A 627 32.84 -49.67 24.23
N GLY A 628 31.91 -50.34 24.89
CA GLY A 628 32.26 -51.39 25.84
C GLY A 628 32.75 -52.58 25.03
N GLN A 629 34.07 -52.75 24.99
CA GLN A 629 34.76 -54.04 25.07
C GLN A 629 36.23 -53.79 25.38
#